data_AF-G7YDG5-F1
#
_entry.id   AF-G7YDG5-F1
#
_cell.length_a   1.000
_cell.length_b   1.000
_cell.length_c   1.000
_cell.angle_alpha   90.00
_cell.angle_beta   90.00
_cell.angle_gamma   90.00
#
_symmetry.space_group_name_H-M   'P 1'
#
loop_
_entity.id
_entity.type
_entity.pdbx_description
1 polymer ?
#
loop_
_entity_poly.entity_id
_entity_poly.type
_entity_poly.pdbx_seq_one_letter_code
_entity_poly.pdbx_strand_id
1 'polypeptide(L)'
;MESRVGGSKCIPPPDRISKKICFIMNNITETNLKRQVDEVTSIMPHHFTRWLAESILRRVASEPKLHELYAEFVTLISTHYLNFVTFILEILTKEIDRILQLPIIDAGSGKALKHLGAFLGRLTIARDIPLCVDIKSLIYTAFKNKPDSLDYIIPFISEILKNTKYSYSIKPTDPWVREILQVVKELHHITTKLTIQFEVELLFSFLGCSMNELSSAFYLRQT
;
A
#
# COMPACT_ATOMS: atom_id res chain seq x y z
N MET A 1 -13.37 -4.79 -18.56
CA MET A 1 -12.26 -4.04 -19.20
C MET A 1 -11.00 -4.35 -18.43
N GLU A 2 -10.18 -5.26 -18.95
CA GLU A 2 -8.89 -5.59 -18.37
C GLU A 2 -7.94 -4.43 -18.62
N SER A 3 -7.57 -3.72 -17.55
CA SER A 3 -6.52 -2.71 -17.57
C SER A 3 -5.20 -3.39 -17.91
N ARG A 4 -4.67 -3.09 -19.10
CA ARG A 4 -3.43 -3.63 -19.65
C ARG A 4 -2.25 -3.18 -18.78
N VAL A 5 -1.72 -4.12 -18.00
CA VAL A 5 -0.44 -4.00 -17.31
C VAL A 5 0.67 -4.01 -18.37
N GLY A 6 1.32 -2.87 -18.58
CA GLY A 6 2.53 -2.73 -19.39
C GLY A 6 3.74 -3.19 -18.58
N GLY A 7 4.01 -4.49 -18.61
CA GLY A 7 5.19 -5.15 -18.05
C GLY A 7 5.29 -6.53 -18.68
N SER A 8 6.49 -7.08 -18.87
CA SER A 8 6.73 -8.40 -19.47
C SER A 8 5.63 -9.39 -19.08
N LYS A 9 4.84 -9.89 -20.05
CA LYS A 9 3.67 -10.73 -19.79
C LYS A 9 4.04 -11.84 -18.81
N CYS A 10 3.51 -11.75 -17.59
CA CYS A 10 3.70 -12.78 -16.59
C CYS A 10 3.02 -14.06 -17.08
N ILE A 11 3.80 -15.11 -17.30
CA ILE A 11 3.28 -16.36 -17.85
C ILE A 11 2.49 -17.06 -16.73
N PRO A 12 1.18 -17.32 -16.92
CA PRO A 12 0.40 -18.01 -15.91
C PRO A 12 0.82 -19.49 -15.80
N PRO A 13 0.66 -20.11 -14.63
CA PRO A 13 0.76 -21.56 -14.52
C PRO A 13 -0.35 -22.23 -15.36
N PRO A 14 -0.22 -23.55 -15.64
CA PRO A 14 -1.27 -24.31 -16.30
C PRO A 14 -2.67 -24.03 -15.74
N ASP A 15 -3.67 -23.99 -16.61
CA ASP A 15 -5.06 -23.64 -16.30
C ASP A 15 -5.63 -24.33 -15.06
N ARG A 16 -5.29 -25.60 -14.88
CA ARG A 16 -5.70 -26.40 -13.71
C ARG A 16 -5.18 -25.80 -12.41
N ILE A 17 -3.91 -25.37 -12.39
CA ILE A 17 -3.25 -24.78 -11.22
C ILE A 17 -3.79 -23.38 -10.98
N SER A 18 -3.85 -22.52 -12.01
CA SER A 18 -4.35 -21.14 -11.85
C SER A 18 -5.80 -21.11 -11.35
N LYS A 19 -6.71 -21.94 -11.91
CA LYS A 19 -8.11 -22.06 -11.45
C LYS A 19 -8.18 -22.56 -10.01
N LYS A 20 -7.34 -23.53 -9.64
CA LYS A 20 -7.31 -24.06 -8.27
C LYS A 20 -6.82 -23.00 -7.27
N ILE A 21 -5.80 -22.22 -7.60
CA ILE A 21 -5.33 -21.12 -6.76
C ILE A 21 -6.39 -20.02 -6.65
N CYS A 22 -7.07 -19.67 -7.74
CA CYS A 22 -8.18 -18.73 -7.70
C CYS A 22 -9.30 -19.21 -6.77
N PHE A 23 -9.63 -20.51 -6.80
CA PHE A 23 -10.60 -21.11 -5.88
C PHE A 23 -10.12 -21.02 -4.43
N ILE A 24 -8.85 -21.35 -4.15
CA ILE A 24 -8.27 -21.22 -2.82
C ILE A 24 -8.39 -19.78 -2.31
N MET A 25 -7.90 -18.81 -3.08
CA MET A 25 -7.89 -17.40 -2.73
C MET A 25 -9.29 -16.80 -2.53
N ASN A 26 -10.33 -17.38 -3.16
CA ASN A 26 -11.73 -16.96 -2.94
C ASN A 26 -12.32 -17.50 -1.63
N ASN A 27 -11.73 -18.55 -1.05
CA ASN A 27 -12.25 -19.27 0.12
C ASN A 27 -11.28 -19.24 1.30
N ILE A 28 -10.21 -18.44 1.24
CA ILE A 28 -9.32 -18.27 2.39
C ILE A 28 -10.04 -17.56 3.52
N THR A 29 -9.80 -18.03 4.74
CA THR A 29 -10.24 -17.44 6.00
C THR A 29 -9.09 -17.52 7.00
N GLU A 30 -9.12 -16.72 8.07
CA GLU A 30 -8.10 -16.78 9.14
C GLU A 30 -7.93 -18.22 9.68
N THR A 31 -9.04 -18.94 9.86
CA THR A 31 -9.06 -20.29 10.42
C THR A 31 -8.48 -21.36 9.50
N ASN A 32 -8.49 -21.15 8.17
CA ASN A 32 -8.01 -22.13 7.20
C ASN A 32 -6.71 -21.71 6.51
N LEU A 33 -6.20 -20.51 6.81
CA LEU A 33 -5.12 -19.86 6.08
C LEU A 33 -3.88 -20.74 5.92
N LYS A 34 -3.37 -21.29 7.02
CA LYS A 34 -2.16 -22.13 7.01
C LYS A 34 -2.31 -23.33 6.06
N ARG A 35 -3.42 -24.06 6.19
CA ARG A 35 -3.72 -25.21 5.32
C ARG A 35 -3.81 -24.81 3.85
N GLN A 36 -4.39 -23.65 3.55
CA GLN A 36 -4.51 -23.15 2.17
C GLN A 36 -3.14 -22.73 1.61
N VAL A 37 -2.25 -22.17 2.43
CA VAL A 37 -0.86 -21.88 2.04
C VAL A 37 -0.09 -23.16 1.75
N ASP A 38 -0.23 -24.19 2.59
CA ASP A 38 0.35 -25.52 2.35
C ASP A 38 -0.16 -26.13 1.02
N GLU A 39 -1.46 -25.99 0.75
CA GLU A 39 -2.05 -26.46 -0.51
C GLU A 39 -1.50 -25.71 -1.73
N VAL A 40 -1.42 -24.37 -1.67
CA VAL A 40 -0.84 -23.56 -2.75
C VAL A 40 0.61 -23.93 -3.01
N THR A 41 1.42 -24.06 -1.96
CA THR A 41 2.85 -24.36 -2.09
C THR A 41 3.12 -25.77 -2.63
N SER A 42 2.23 -26.73 -2.34
CA SER A 42 2.32 -28.09 -2.88
C SER A 42 2.04 -28.20 -4.39
N ILE A 43 1.20 -27.31 -4.94
CA ILE A 43 0.78 -27.36 -6.35
C ILE A 43 1.48 -26.33 -7.24
N MET A 44 2.14 -25.33 -6.65
CA MET A 44 2.70 -24.20 -7.38
C MET A 44 4.23 -24.37 -7.59
N PRO A 45 4.69 -24.53 -8.85
CA PRO A 45 6.12 -24.51 -9.15
C PRO A 45 6.77 -23.16 -8.84
N HIS A 46 8.00 -23.19 -8.33
CA HIS A 46 8.76 -21.97 -7.95
C HIS A 46 8.88 -20.92 -9.07
N HIS A 47 8.95 -21.34 -10.34
CA HIS A 47 9.06 -20.41 -11.48
C HIS A 47 7.77 -19.62 -11.76
N PHE A 48 6.64 -19.97 -11.15
CA PHE A 48 5.38 -19.22 -11.24
C PHE A 48 5.10 -18.31 -10.02
N THR A 49 6.06 -18.14 -9.12
CA THR A 49 5.93 -17.27 -7.93
C THR A 49 5.66 -15.81 -8.30
N ARG A 50 6.16 -15.32 -9.44
CA ARG A 50 5.79 -13.99 -9.99
C ARG A 50 4.30 -13.88 -10.26
N TRP A 51 3.72 -14.87 -10.93
CA TRP A 51 2.29 -14.88 -11.23
C TRP A 51 1.45 -14.91 -9.95
N LEU A 52 1.92 -15.64 -8.93
CA LEU A 52 1.25 -15.67 -7.63
C LEU A 52 1.27 -14.29 -6.95
N ALA A 53 2.45 -13.66 -6.89
CA ALA A 53 2.61 -12.32 -6.32
C ALA A 53 1.71 -11.29 -7.02
N GLU A 54 1.73 -11.25 -8.36
CA GLU A 54 0.85 -10.37 -9.13
C GLU A 54 -0.65 -10.69 -8.94
N SER A 55 -1.00 -11.96 -8.76
CA SER A 55 -2.38 -12.38 -8.48
C SER A 55 -2.86 -11.91 -7.11
N ILE A 56 -2.00 -11.96 -6.10
CA ILE A 56 -2.27 -11.42 -4.77
C ILE A 56 -2.44 -9.90 -4.86
N LEU A 57 -1.54 -9.19 -5.54
CA LEU A 57 -1.62 -7.73 -5.68
C LEU A 57 -2.86 -7.26 -6.43
N ARG A 58 -3.32 -7.99 -7.45
CA ARG A 58 -4.61 -7.71 -8.12
C ARG A 58 -5.78 -7.79 -7.15
N ARG A 59 -5.78 -8.77 -6.24
CA ARG A 59 -6.83 -8.90 -5.21
C ARG A 59 -6.73 -7.82 -4.16
N VAL A 60 -5.52 -7.50 -3.69
CA VAL A 60 -5.27 -6.37 -2.78
C VAL A 60 -5.86 -5.08 -3.34
N ALA A 61 -5.67 -4.80 -4.63
CA ALA A 61 -6.20 -3.61 -5.29
C ALA A 61 -7.74 -3.55 -5.31
N SER A 62 -8.46 -4.66 -5.18
CA SER A 62 -9.93 -4.73 -5.23
C SER A 62 -10.63 -5.07 -3.90
N GLU A 63 -9.94 -5.74 -2.97
CA GLU A 63 -10.54 -6.40 -1.80
C GLU A 63 -9.96 -5.84 -0.46
N PRO A 64 -10.29 -4.59 -0.07
CA PRO A 64 -9.69 -3.92 1.09
C PRO A 64 -9.91 -4.62 2.43
N LYS A 65 -11.03 -5.33 2.57
CA LYS A 65 -11.38 -6.05 3.80
C LYS A 65 -10.46 -7.24 4.09
N LEU A 66 -9.73 -7.73 3.09
CA LEU A 66 -8.87 -8.92 3.20
C LEU A 66 -7.38 -8.58 3.24
N HIS A 67 -6.99 -7.31 3.34
CA HIS A 67 -5.58 -6.91 3.34
C HIS A 67 -4.77 -7.54 4.46
N GLU A 68 -5.36 -7.71 5.64
CA GLU A 68 -4.72 -8.39 6.77
C GLU A 68 -4.45 -9.86 6.46
N LEU A 69 -5.49 -10.57 6.01
CA LEU A 69 -5.42 -11.96 5.61
C LEU A 69 -4.41 -12.20 4.48
N TYR A 70 -4.32 -11.29 3.50
CA TYR A 70 -3.30 -11.37 2.45
C TYR A 70 -1.88 -11.11 2.96
N ALA A 71 -1.71 -10.22 3.95
CA ALA A 71 -0.38 -9.95 4.52
C ALA A 71 0.11 -11.16 5.34
N GLU A 72 -0.80 -11.81 6.06
CA GLU A 72 -0.54 -13.08 6.74
C GLU A 72 -0.25 -14.21 5.74
N PHE A 73 -1.03 -14.31 4.65
CA PHE A 73 -0.77 -15.25 3.56
C PHE A 73 0.65 -15.09 3.01
N VAL A 74 1.07 -13.85 2.72
CA VAL A 74 2.43 -13.53 2.24
C VAL A 74 3.48 -13.90 3.27
N THR A 75 3.21 -13.68 4.56
CA THR A 75 4.15 -14.03 5.63
C THR A 75 4.33 -15.55 5.71
N LEU A 76 3.24 -16.31 5.70
CA LEU A 76 3.26 -17.77 5.77
C LEU A 76 3.89 -18.39 4.52
N ILE A 77 3.54 -17.93 3.32
CA ILE A 77 4.10 -18.52 2.10
C ILE A 77 5.61 -18.28 1.98
N SER A 78 6.13 -17.24 2.62
CA SER A 78 7.55 -16.92 2.66
C SER A 78 8.38 -17.92 3.48
N THR A 79 7.74 -18.80 4.27
CA THR A 79 8.44 -19.94 4.89
C THR A 79 8.73 -21.06 3.89
N HIS A 80 8.04 -21.08 2.75
CA HIS A 80 8.23 -22.05 1.67
C HIS A 80 9.00 -21.46 0.48
N TYR A 81 8.79 -20.17 0.22
CA TYR A 81 9.46 -19.43 -0.85
C TYR A 81 10.35 -18.36 -0.26
N LEU A 82 11.65 -18.66 -0.20
CA LEU A 82 12.66 -17.72 0.31
C LEU A 82 12.58 -16.40 -0.46
N ASN A 83 12.66 -15.28 0.28
CA ASN A 83 12.59 -13.91 -0.24
C ASN A 83 11.25 -13.52 -0.90
N PHE A 84 10.17 -14.29 -0.72
CA PHE A 84 8.88 -13.96 -1.34
C PHE A 84 8.33 -12.61 -0.85
N VAL A 85 8.48 -12.25 0.44
CA VAL A 85 8.13 -10.90 0.93
C VAL A 85 8.89 -9.81 0.19
N THR A 86 10.21 -9.93 0.07
CA THR A 86 11.04 -8.93 -0.64
C THR A 86 10.61 -8.82 -2.10
N PHE A 87 10.35 -9.96 -2.74
CA PHE A 87 9.93 -10.01 -4.12
C PHE A 87 8.55 -9.40 -4.36
N ILE A 88 7.56 -9.66 -3.50
CA ILE A 88 6.24 -9.02 -3.63
C ILE A 88 6.30 -7.52 -3.34
N LEU A 89 7.15 -7.10 -2.39
CA LEU A 89 7.40 -5.67 -2.11
C LEU A 89 7.97 -4.97 -3.34
N GLU A 90 8.91 -5.57 -4.07
CA GLU A 90 9.44 -5.01 -5.32
C GLU A 90 8.38 -4.83 -6.41
N ILE A 91 7.45 -5.78 -6.56
CA ILE A 91 6.37 -5.68 -7.55
C ILE A 91 5.36 -4.63 -7.10
N LEU A 92 5.03 -4.61 -5.81
CA LEU A 92 4.10 -3.65 -5.19
C LEU A 92 4.61 -2.21 -5.35
N THR A 93 5.87 -1.94 -5.03
CA THR A 93 6.46 -0.60 -5.15
C THR A 93 6.51 -0.15 -6.61
N LYS A 94 6.89 -1.04 -7.53
CA LYS A 94 6.85 -0.74 -8.98
C LYS A 94 5.45 -0.38 -9.47
N GLU A 95 4.42 -1.07 -9.00
CA GLU A 95 3.04 -0.76 -9.38
C GLU A 95 2.55 0.55 -8.78
N ILE A 96 2.91 0.84 -7.52
CA ILE A 96 2.66 2.14 -6.88
C ILE A 96 3.34 3.26 -7.68
N ASP A 97 4.63 3.12 -7.99
CA ASP A 97 5.40 4.10 -8.77
C ASP A 97 4.78 4.33 -10.15
N ARG A 98 4.36 3.25 -10.81
CA ARG A 98 3.67 3.33 -12.12
C ARG A 98 2.39 4.16 -12.02
N ILE A 99 1.59 3.99 -10.98
CA ILE A 99 0.36 4.77 -10.77
C ILE A 99 0.70 6.24 -10.45
N LEU A 100 1.69 6.50 -9.58
CA LEU A 100 2.12 7.85 -9.21
C LEU A 100 2.70 8.64 -10.39
N GLN A 101 3.29 7.95 -11.37
CA GLN A 101 3.85 8.57 -12.57
C GLN A 101 2.80 8.88 -13.65
N LEU A 102 1.55 8.41 -13.51
CA LEU A 102 0.50 8.69 -14.48
C LEU A 102 0.32 10.22 -14.67
N PRO A 103 0.04 10.69 -15.90
CA PRO A 103 -0.26 12.09 -16.13
C PRO A 103 -1.49 12.55 -15.34
N ILE A 104 -2.51 11.68 -15.28
CA ILE A 104 -3.75 11.87 -14.55
C ILE A 104 -4.05 10.55 -13.82
N ILE A 105 -4.28 10.64 -12.51
CA ILE A 105 -4.75 9.50 -11.70
C ILE A 105 -6.28 9.53 -11.73
N ASP A 106 -6.89 8.53 -12.36
CA ASP A 106 -8.35 8.38 -12.35
C ASP A 106 -8.85 7.75 -11.03
N ALA A 107 -10.17 7.75 -10.81
CA ALA A 107 -10.76 7.22 -9.59
C ALA A 107 -10.45 5.72 -9.35
N GLY A 108 -10.32 4.94 -10.43
CA GLY A 108 -9.97 3.51 -10.33
C GLY A 108 -8.53 3.30 -9.86
N SER A 109 -7.59 4.00 -10.49
CA SER A 109 -6.17 4.00 -10.17
C SER A 109 -5.92 4.58 -8.79
N GLY A 110 -6.63 5.65 -8.42
CA GLY A 110 -6.57 6.25 -7.08
C GLY A 110 -7.08 5.32 -5.99
N LYS A 111 -8.18 4.59 -6.24
CA LYS A 111 -8.68 3.54 -5.34
C LYS A 111 -7.66 2.41 -5.19
N ALA A 112 -7.09 1.94 -6.30
CA ALA A 112 -6.04 0.92 -6.27
C ALA A 112 -4.82 1.41 -5.48
N LEU A 113 -4.36 2.65 -5.73
CA LEU A 113 -3.24 3.27 -5.03
C LEU A 113 -3.47 3.29 -3.52
N LYS A 114 -4.65 3.74 -3.07
CA LYS A 114 -5.04 3.72 -1.65
C LYS A 114 -4.93 2.31 -1.05
N HIS A 115 -5.46 1.30 -1.74
CA HIS A 115 -5.43 -0.07 -1.26
C HIS A 115 -4.01 -0.67 -1.24
N LEU A 116 -3.20 -0.39 -2.26
CA LEU A 116 -1.81 -0.82 -2.33
C LEU A 116 -0.96 -0.14 -1.23
N GLY A 117 -1.23 1.12 -0.89
CA GLY A 117 -0.61 1.81 0.24
C GLY A 117 -0.93 1.18 1.59
N ALA A 118 -2.20 0.82 1.83
CA ALA A 118 -2.60 0.08 3.03
C ALA A 118 -1.83 -1.25 3.15
N PHE A 119 -1.73 -1.98 2.05
CA PHE A 119 -1.02 -3.26 2.01
C PHE A 119 0.49 -3.11 2.16
N LEU A 120 1.09 -2.09 1.55
CA LEU A 120 2.50 -1.74 1.72
C LEU A 120 2.80 -1.46 3.20
N GLY A 121 2.00 -0.62 3.85
CA GLY A 121 2.14 -0.31 5.27
C GLY A 121 2.00 -1.55 6.17
N ARG A 122 1.11 -2.49 5.82
CA ARG A 122 0.99 -3.77 6.54
C ARG A 122 2.24 -4.63 6.39
N LEU A 123 2.76 -4.79 5.18
CA LEU A 123 3.96 -5.60 4.93
C LEU A 123 5.25 -4.97 5.46
N THR A 124 5.25 -3.67 5.73
CA THR A 124 6.45 -2.92 6.14
C THR A 124 6.31 -2.32 7.54
N ILE A 125 5.69 -1.14 7.66
CA ILE A 125 5.55 -0.35 8.88
C ILE A 125 5.00 -1.20 10.04
N ALA A 126 3.90 -1.92 9.84
CA ALA A 126 3.29 -2.75 10.89
C ALA A 126 4.19 -3.89 11.39
N ARG A 127 5.29 -4.16 10.69
CA ARG A 127 6.30 -5.19 11.01
C ARG A 127 7.66 -4.56 11.34
N ASP A 128 7.69 -3.27 11.68
CA ASP A 128 8.90 -2.52 12.06
C ASP A 128 9.95 -2.43 10.95
N ILE A 129 9.53 -2.57 9.69
CA ILE A 129 10.39 -2.42 8.52
C ILE A 129 10.22 -0.99 7.98
N PRO A 130 11.29 -0.18 7.95
CA PRO A 130 11.22 1.20 7.47
C PRO A 130 10.96 1.26 5.96
N LEU A 131 10.23 2.28 5.53
CA LEU A 131 10.00 2.56 4.12
C LEU A 131 11.10 3.44 3.54
N CYS A 132 11.65 3.04 2.40
CA CYS A 132 12.61 3.84 1.62
C CYS A 132 11.90 4.76 0.61
N VAL A 133 10.74 5.33 0.98
CA VAL A 133 9.95 6.22 0.11
C VAL A 133 10.01 7.64 0.66
N ASP A 134 10.42 8.60 -0.18
CA ASP A 134 10.42 10.01 0.17
C ASP A 134 9.01 10.61 0.03
N ILE A 135 8.20 10.40 1.07
CA ILE A 135 6.81 10.86 1.12
C ILE A 135 6.72 12.38 1.10
N LYS A 136 7.66 13.11 1.71
CA LYS A 136 7.64 14.58 1.72
C LYS A 136 7.82 15.12 0.31
N SER A 137 8.84 14.64 -0.40
CA SER A 137 9.07 15.04 -1.79
C SER A 137 7.93 14.65 -2.72
N LEU A 138 7.26 13.51 -2.45
CA LEU A 138 6.05 13.13 -3.18
C LEU A 138 4.92 14.15 -3.00
N ILE A 139 4.62 14.56 -1.76
CA ILE A 139 3.59 15.58 -1.48
C ILE A 139 3.97 16.91 -2.14
N TYR A 140 5.23 17.35 -2.01
CA TYR A 140 5.70 18.61 -2.59
C TYR A 140 5.58 18.61 -4.11
N THR A 141 6.05 17.54 -4.77
CA THR A 141 6.01 17.42 -6.23
C THR A 141 4.57 17.41 -6.73
N ALA A 142 3.67 16.69 -6.06
CA ALA A 142 2.25 16.69 -6.40
C ALA A 142 1.62 18.07 -6.18
N PHE A 143 1.92 18.72 -5.06
CA PHE A 143 1.42 20.06 -4.76
C PHE A 143 1.82 21.10 -5.80
N LYS A 144 3.09 21.09 -6.26
CA LYS A 144 3.59 22.05 -7.26
C LYS A 144 3.15 21.73 -8.69
N ASN A 145 3.20 20.46 -9.08
CA ASN A 145 3.12 20.07 -10.50
C ASN A 145 1.80 19.40 -10.89
N LYS A 146 1.11 18.74 -9.95
CA LYS A 146 -0.09 17.93 -10.20
C LYS A 146 -1.09 18.02 -9.03
N PRO A 147 -1.62 19.21 -8.68
CA PRO A 147 -2.42 19.41 -7.47
C PRO A 147 -3.71 18.57 -7.41
N ASP A 148 -4.24 18.12 -8.55
CA ASP A 148 -5.38 17.19 -8.60
C ASP A 148 -5.02 15.76 -8.21
N SER A 149 -3.74 15.37 -8.33
CA SER A 149 -3.29 14.06 -7.85
C SER A 149 -3.26 13.96 -6.33
N LEU A 150 -3.27 15.09 -5.60
CA LEU A 150 -3.31 15.09 -4.14
C LEU A 150 -4.58 14.46 -3.56
N ASP A 151 -5.71 14.50 -4.29
CA ASP A 151 -6.95 13.84 -3.89
C ASP A 151 -6.80 12.31 -3.77
N TYR A 152 -5.76 11.73 -4.39
CA TYR A 152 -5.46 10.29 -4.32
C TYR A 152 -4.17 9.99 -3.55
N ILE A 153 -3.17 10.86 -3.64
CA ILE A 153 -1.88 10.71 -2.93
C ILE A 153 -2.06 10.85 -1.42
N ILE A 154 -2.91 11.77 -0.93
CA ILE A 154 -3.12 11.95 0.51
C ILE A 154 -3.82 10.76 1.15
N PRO A 155 -4.89 10.18 0.58
CA PRO A 155 -5.43 8.91 1.07
C PRO A 155 -4.42 7.76 1.04
N PHE A 156 -3.58 7.67 0.00
CA PHE A 156 -2.52 6.67 -0.08
C PHE A 156 -1.51 6.77 1.07
N ILE A 157 -1.00 7.97 1.33
CA ILE A 157 -0.08 8.24 2.45
C ILE A 157 -0.77 7.97 3.78
N SER A 158 -2.03 8.37 3.92
CA SER A 158 -2.81 8.14 5.14
C SER A 158 -2.94 6.65 5.46
N GLU A 159 -3.22 5.79 4.46
CA GLU A 159 -3.27 4.34 4.66
C GLU A 159 -1.91 3.74 5.04
N ILE A 160 -0.79 4.25 4.51
CA ILE A 160 0.53 3.84 4.97
C ILE A 160 0.71 4.20 6.45
N LEU A 161 0.47 5.46 6.81
CA LEU A 161 0.73 5.98 8.16
C LEU A 161 -0.19 5.37 9.23
N LYS A 162 -1.43 4.98 8.88
CA LYS A 162 -2.32 4.24 9.80
C LYS A 162 -1.68 2.96 10.34
N ASN A 163 -0.74 2.35 9.61
CA ASN A 163 -0.04 1.14 10.05
C ASN A 163 0.98 1.37 11.19
N THR A 164 1.36 2.62 11.47
CA THR A 164 2.24 2.97 12.62
C THR A 164 1.63 2.59 13.97
N LYS A 165 0.29 2.47 14.03
CA LYS A 165 -0.43 2.01 15.23
C LYS A 165 -0.10 0.56 15.60
N TYR A 166 0.20 -0.27 14.60
CA TYR A 166 0.51 -1.69 14.77
C TYR A 166 2.00 -1.98 14.90
N SER A 167 2.86 -1.07 14.43
CA SER A 167 4.32 -1.12 14.60
C SER A 167 4.71 -1.01 16.06
N TYR A 168 5.76 -1.69 16.51
CA TYR A 168 6.36 -1.49 17.83
C TYR A 168 7.30 -0.27 17.85
N SER A 169 8.13 -0.09 16.83
CA SER A 169 9.18 0.95 16.78
C SER A 169 8.77 2.22 16.02
N ILE A 170 8.08 2.09 14.88
CA ILE A 170 7.69 3.19 14.00
C ILE A 170 6.33 3.74 14.44
N LYS A 171 6.33 4.50 15.53
CA LYS A 171 5.15 5.11 16.14
C LYS A 171 4.87 6.51 15.55
N PRO A 172 3.69 7.12 15.80
CA PRO A 172 3.44 8.51 15.42
C PRO A 172 4.44 9.54 15.97
N THR A 173 5.14 9.21 17.06
CA THR A 173 6.21 10.02 17.66
C THR A 173 7.56 9.86 16.97
N ASP A 174 7.72 8.86 16.10
CA ASP A 174 8.92 8.63 15.32
C ASP A 174 9.23 9.87 14.46
N PRO A 175 10.50 10.33 14.38
CA PRO A 175 10.85 11.54 13.65
C PRO A 175 10.40 11.52 12.18
N TRP A 176 10.56 10.39 11.48
CA TRP A 176 10.17 10.30 10.07
C TRP A 176 8.65 10.41 9.91
N VAL A 177 7.88 9.74 10.76
CA VAL A 177 6.41 9.86 10.76
C VAL A 177 5.98 11.28 11.10
N ARG A 178 6.57 11.86 12.15
CA ARG A 178 6.25 13.20 12.63
C ARG A 178 6.49 14.26 11.56
N GLU A 179 7.61 14.21 10.85
CA GLU A 179 7.90 15.13 9.75
C GLU A 179 6.85 15.06 8.64
N ILE A 180 6.39 13.86 8.29
CA ILE A 180 5.30 13.70 7.31
C ILE A 180 4.01 14.30 7.84
N LEU A 181 3.66 14.05 9.11
CA LEU A 181 2.47 14.63 9.76
C LEU A 181 2.50 16.16 9.74
N GLN A 182 3.68 16.78 9.91
CA GLN A 182 3.83 18.23 9.84
C GLN A 182 3.58 18.78 8.43
N VAL A 183 4.02 18.06 7.40
CA VAL A 183 3.79 18.43 5.98
C VAL A 183 2.32 18.28 5.60
N VAL A 184 1.64 17.20 6.00
CA VAL A 184 0.20 17.05 5.71
C VAL A 184 -0.66 18.03 6.52
N LYS A 185 -0.22 18.43 7.73
CA LYS A 185 -0.83 19.54 8.48
C LYS A 185 -0.66 20.87 7.74
N GLU A 186 0.53 21.17 7.22
CA GLU A 186 0.75 22.37 6.40
C GLU A 186 -0.17 22.36 5.17
N LEU A 187 -0.28 21.22 4.49
CA LEU A 187 -1.18 21.04 3.35
C LEU A 187 -2.64 21.30 3.73
N HIS A 188 -3.11 20.73 4.85
CA HIS A 188 -4.47 20.93 5.37
C HIS A 188 -4.80 22.42 5.51
N HIS A 189 -3.88 23.22 6.06
CA HIS A 189 -4.09 24.65 6.26
C HIS A 189 -4.11 25.49 4.96
N ILE A 190 -3.35 25.10 3.94
CA ILE A 190 -3.24 25.88 2.69
C ILE A 190 -4.25 25.47 1.62
N THR A 191 -4.72 24.23 1.65
CA THR A 191 -5.63 23.72 0.63
C THR A 191 -7.05 24.21 0.87
N THR A 192 -7.78 24.48 -0.22
CA THR A 192 -9.23 24.74 -0.18
C THR A 192 -10.04 23.47 -0.43
N LYS A 193 -9.39 22.34 -0.72
CA LYS A 193 -10.05 21.06 -1.00
C LYS A 193 -10.47 20.39 0.31
N LEU A 194 -11.78 20.38 0.58
CA LEU A 194 -12.38 19.73 1.75
C LEU A 194 -12.07 18.23 1.84
N THR A 195 -11.99 17.55 0.70
CA THR A 195 -11.62 16.12 0.61
C THR A 195 -10.28 15.83 1.28
N ILE A 196 -9.28 16.67 1.00
CA ILE A 196 -7.95 16.56 1.59
C ILE A 196 -7.98 16.92 3.07
N GLN A 197 -8.69 17.99 3.45
CA GLN A 197 -8.80 18.40 4.85
C GLN A 197 -9.40 17.29 5.72
N PHE A 198 -10.52 16.71 5.29
CA PHE A 198 -11.17 15.61 6.02
C PHE A 198 -10.30 14.36 6.12
N GLU A 199 -9.59 13.96 5.06
CA GLU A 199 -8.70 12.79 5.12
C GLU A 199 -7.55 13.02 6.11
N VAL A 200 -6.97 14.22 6.14
CA VAL A 200 -5.91 14.57 7.11
C VAL A 200 -6.46 14.57 8.55
N GLU A 201 -7.61 15.18 8.80
CA GLU A 201 -8.26 15.16 10.13
C GLU A 201 -8.55 13.73 10.60
N LEU A 202 -9.08 12.89 9.71
CA LEU A 202 -9.33 11.48 9.99
C LEU A 202 -8.04 10.71 10.30
N LEU A 203 -6.95 10.99 9.59
CA LEU A 203 -5.65 10.40 9.88
C LEU A 203 -5.17 10.77 11.29
N PHE A 204 -5.18 12.05 11.65
CA PHE A 204 -4.77 12.51 12.98
C PHE A 204 -5.62 11.86 14.09
N SER A 205 -6.93 11.83 13.90
CA SER A 205 -7.87 11.15 14.80
C SER A 205 -7.55 9.66 14.96
N PHE A 206 -7.31 8.95 13.85
CA PHE A 206 -6.97 7.52 13.88
C PHE A 206 -5.67 7.23 14.65
N LEU A 207 -4.67 8.09 14.48
CA LEU A 207 -3.38 7.99 15.16
C LEU A 207 -3.41 8.46 16.61
N GLY A 208 -4.49 9.09 17.06
CA GLY A 208 -4.59 9.68 18.40
C GLY A 208 -3.67 10.89 18.58
N CYS A 209 -3.38 11.62 17.49
CA CYS A 209 -2.52 12.80 17.51
C CYS A 209 -3.35 14.09 17.47
N SER A 210 -2.96 15.08 18.27
CA SER A 210 -3.55 16.42 18.20
C SER A 210 -2.88 17.23 17.09
N MET A 211 -3.66 17.63 16.08
CA MET A 211 -3.14 18.49 15.01
C MET A 211 -2.65 19.83 15.57
N ASN A 212 -3.29 20.36 16.61
CA ASN A 212 -2.95 21.65 17.20
C ASN A 212 -1.59 21.65 17.92
N GLU A 213 -1.21 20.53 18.54
CA GLU A 213 0.06 20.38 19.28
C GLU A 213 1.27 20.20 18.36
N LEU A 214 1.04 19.73 17.13
CA LEU A 214 2.10 19.54 16.15
C LEU A 214 2.49 20.90 15.54
N SER A 215 3.77 21.26 15.51
CA SER A 215 4.20 22.45 14.74
C SER A 215 3.89 22.25 13.25
N SER A 216 3.41 23.29 12.56
CA SER A 216 3.28 23.23 11.10
C SER A 216 4.67 23.10 10.47
N ALA A 217 4.77 22.33 9.38
CA ALA A 217 5.92 22.48 8.49
C ALA A 217 5.85 23.84 7.76
N PHE A 218 7.00 24.25 7.22
CA PHE A 218 7.14 25.33 6.24
C PHE A 218 7.71 24.78 4.92
N TYR A 219 7.42 23.53 4.61
CA TYR A 219 8.05 22.77 3.54
C TYR A 219 7.39 23.02 2.18
N LEU A 220 6.07 23.14 2.12
CA LEU A 220 5.35 23.39 0.86
C LEU A 220 5.45 24.86 0.41
N ARG A 221 5.59 25.76 1.38
CA ARG A 221 5.75 27.21 1.16
C ARG A 221 7.20 27.66 0.96
N GLN A 222 8.20 26.79 1.12
CA GLN A 222 9.58 27.11 0.74
C GLN A 222 9.61 27.37 -0.78
N THR A 223 9.76 28.64 -1.14
CA THR A 223 10.03 29.15 -2.50
C THR A 223 11.51 29.36 -2.68
#